data_AF-A0A523AUS4-F1
#
_entry.id   AF-A0A523AUS4-F1
#
_cell.length_a   1.000
_cell.length_b   1.000
_cell.length_c   1.000
_cell.angle_alpha   90.00
_cell.angle_beta   90.00
_cell.angle_gamma   90.00
#
_symmetry.space_group_name_H-M   'P 1'
#
loop_
_entity.id
_entity.type
_entity.pdbx_description
1 polymer ?
#
loop_
_entity_poly.entity_id
_entity_poly.type
_entity_poly.pdbx_seq_one_letter_code
_entity_poly.pdbx_strand_id
1 'polypeptide(L)' 'MQTLVIYDISSNSLRDRLARRLFDYGLQRVQLSAFCGELNSERNRIPRGVKAVPS' A
#
# COMPACT_ATOMS: atom_id res chain seq x y z
N MET A 1 -2.07 -8.15 11.35
CA MET A 1 -3.33 -7.39 11.15
C MET A 1 -3.54 -7.21 9.66
N GLN A 2 -4.68 -7.67 9.14
CA GLN A 2 -5.03 -7.46 7.74
C GLN A 2 -5.22 -5.97 7.47
N THR A 3 -4.62 -5.49 6.38
CA THR A 3 -4.61 -4.07 6.02
C THR A 3 -5.03 -3.91 4.57
N LEU A 4 -5.99 -3.01 4.32
CA LEU A 4 -6.36 -2.56 2.99
C LEU A 4 -5.78 -1.18 2.74
N VAL A 5 -5.03 -1.02 1.67
CA VAL A 5 -4.44 0.25 1.24
C VAL A 5 -5.16 0.71 -0.02
N ILE A 6 -5.83 1.86 0.05
CA ILE A 6 -6.48 2.51 -1.09
C ILE A 6 -5.85 3.90 -1.26
N TYR A 7 -5.52 4.26 -2.49
CA TYR A 7 -4.92 5.56 -2.79
C TYR A 7 -5.52 6.17 -4.05
N ASP A 8 -5.57 7.50 -4.10
CA ASP A 8 -5.94 8.25 -5.30
C ASP A 8 -4.76 9.14 -5.72
N ILE A 9 -4.10 8.77 -6.81
CA ILE A 9 -2.88 9.42 -7.29
C ILE A 9 -2.99 9.58 -8.80
N SER A 10 -3.07 10.83 -9.26
CA SER A 10 -3.17 11.16 -10.68
C SER A 10 -1.84 10.93 -11.44
N SER A 11 -0.71 11.13 -10.77
CA SER A 11 0.61 10.95 -11.39
C SER A 11 0.98 9.47 -11.50
N ASN A 12 1.15 8.99 -12.74
CA ASN A 12 1.56 7.61 -13.02
C ASN A 12 2.90 7.25 -12.35
N SER A 13 3.88 8.15 -12.40
CA SER A 13 5.21 7.89 -11.81
C SER A 13 5.16 7.75 -10.29
N LEU A 14 4.34 8.55 -9.61
CA LEU A 14 4.15 8.43 -8.16
C LEU A 14 3.38 7.17 -7.79
N ARG A 15 2.34 6.83 -8.57
CA ARG A 15 1.56 5.61 -8.38
C ARG A 15 2.42 4.35 -8.53
N ASP A 16 3.26 4.30 -9.56
CA ASP A 16 4.16 3.17 -9.79
C ASP A 16 5.22 3.05 -8.70
N ARG A 17 5.73 4.18 -8.22
CA ARG A 17 6.68 4.20 -7.10
C ARG A 17 6.04 3.69 -5.81
N LEU A 18 4.81 4.11 -5.50
CA LEU A 18 4.08 3.62 -4.33
C LEU A 18 3.79 2.12 -4.46
N ALA A 19 3.33 1.67 -5.63
CA ALA A 19 3.06 0.26 -5.88
C ALA A 19 4.25 -0.65 -5.60
N ARG A 20 5.44 -0.28 -6.08
CA ARG A 20 6.68 -1.02 -5.82
C ARG A 20 6.96 -1.12 -4.31
N ARG A 21 6.77 -0.02 -3.56
CA ARG A 21 6.92 -0.04 -2.10
C ARG A 21 5.90 -0.95 -1.41
N LEU A 22 4.65 -0.96 -1.87
CA LEU A 22 3.62 -1.84 -1.29
C LEU A 22 3.95 -3.32 -1.55
N PHE A 23 4.50 -3.66 -2.73
CA PHE A 23 5.05 -4.99 -2.98
C PHE A 23 6.24 -5.32 -2.06
N ASP A 24 7.18 -4.39 -1.85
CA ASP A 24 8.30 -4.58 -0.92
C ASP A 24 7.80 -4.84 0.53
N TYR A 25 6.64 -4.27 0.88
CA TYR A 25 5.98 -4.52 2.16
C TYR A 25 5.23 -5.85 2.24
N GLY A 26 5.28 -6.67 1.20
CA GLY A 26 4.58 -7.96 1.14
C GLY A 26 3.08 -7.84 0.89
N LEU A 27 2.58 -6.66 0.54
CA LEU A 27 1.18 -6.48 0.17
C LEU A 27 0.95 -6.97 -1.25
N GLN A 28 -0.22 -7.54 -1.48
CA GLN A 28 -0.66 -8.01 -2.78
C GLN A 28 -1.57 -6.97 -3.44
N ARG A 29 -1.36 -6.72 -4.73
CA ARG A 29 -2.18 -5.79 -5.51
C ARG A 29 -3.53 -6.43 -5.83
N VAL A 30 -4.62 -5.77 -5.45
CA VAL A 30 -6.00 -6.23 -5.75
C VAL A 30 -6.71 -5.36 -6.79
N GLN A 31 -6.31 -4.09 -6.92
CA GLN A 31 -6.80 -3.17 -7.95
C GLN A 31 -5.67 -2.20 -8.36
N LEU A 32 -5.87 -1.44 -9.44
CA LEU A 32 -4.96 -0.37 -9.88
C LEU A 32 -4.61 0.63 -8.76
N SER A 33 -5.55 0.88 -7.87
CA SER A 33 -5.44 1.83 -6.76
C SER A 33 -5.61 1.18 -5.39
N ALA A 34 -5.46 -0.15 -5.29
CA ALA A 34 -5.65 -0.86 -4.03
C ALA A 34 -4.73 -2.09 -3.84
N PHE A 35 -4.29 -2.29 -2.60
CA PHE A 35 -3.47 -3.42 -2.14
C PHE A 35 -4.02 -3.96 -0.82
N CYS A 36 -3.86 -5.26 -0.57
CA CYS A 36 -4.19 -5.88 0.72
C CYS A 36 -3.09 -6.80 1.24
N GLY A 37 -3.10 -7.07 2.53
CA GLY A 37 -2.24 -8.06 3.16
C GLY A 37 -1.89 -7.71 4.60
N GLU A 38 -1.02 -8.52 5.19
CA GLU A 38 -0.56 -8.29 6.55
C GLU A 38 0.68 -7.42 6.59
N LEU A 39 0.56 -6.27 7.23
CA LEU A 39 1.74 -5.47 7.56
C LEU A 39 2.44 -6.12 8.76
N ASN A 40 3.68 -6.56 8.56
CA ASN A 40 4.55 -6.90 9.66
C ASN A 40 4.96 -5.60 10.37
N SER A 41 4.43 -5.42 11.58
CA SER A 41 4.55 -4.22 12.42
C SER A 41 6.00 -3.84 12.77
N GLU A 42 6.93 -4.79 12.73
CA GLU A 42 8.34 -4.52 13.08
C GLU A 42 9.18 -4.07 11.89
N ARG A 43 8.73 -4.32 10.65
CA ARG A 43 9.55 -4.12 9.44
C ARG A 43 9.01 -3.08 8.47
N ASN A 44 7.68 -2.89 8.42
CA ASN A 44 7.01 -2.20 7.31
C ASN A 44 6.20 -0.99 7.78
N ARG A 45 6.86 0.15 7.98
CA ARG A 45 6.19 1.42 8.29
C ARG A 45 5.70 2.06 6.99
N ILE A 46 4.38 2.12 6.78
CA ILE A 46 3.79 2.81 5.62
C ILE A 46 4.14 4.31 5.67
N PRO A 47 4.53 4.93 4.53
CA PRO A 47 4.79 6.37 4.44
C PRO A 47 3.57 7.21 4.85
N ARG A 48 3.81 8.31 5.57
CA ARG A 48 2.76 9.28 5.94
C ARG A 48 2.12 9.84 4.66
N GLY A 49 0.79 9.78 4.56
CA GLY A 49 0.01 10.22 3.39
C GLY A 49 -0.74 9.09 2.68
N VAL A 50 -0.44 7.83 3.00
CA VAL A 50 -1.21 6.67 2.55
C VAL A 50 -2.08 6.21 3.71
N LYS A 51 -3.41 6.19 3.51
CA LYS A 51 -4.35 5.80 4.55
C LYS A 51 -4.60 4.29 4.45
N ALA A 52 -4.09 3.55 5.43
CA ALA A 52 -4.48 2.17 5.66
C ALA A 52 -5.90 2.16 6.25
N VAL A 53 -6.80 1.46 5.58
CA VAL A 53 -8.15 1.19 6.09
C VAL A 53 -8.09 -0.20 6.73
N PRO A 54 -8.38 -0.34 8.04
CA PRO A 54 -8.53 -1.66 8.63
C PRO A 54 -9.72 -2.37 7.97
N SER A 55 -9.55 -3.68 7.73
CA SER A 55 -10.62 -4.57 7.26
C SER A 55 -11.71 -4.73 8.29
#